data_AF-A0A8T7LWR3-F1
#
_entry.id   AF-A0A8T7LWR3-F1
#
_cell.length_a   1.000
_cell.length_b   1.000
_cell.length_c   1.000
_cell.angle_alpha   90.00
_cell.angle_beta   90.00
_cell.angle_gamma   90.00
#
_symmetry.space_group_name_H-M   'P 1'
#
loop_
_entity.id
_entity.type
_entity.pdbx_description
1 polymer ?
#
loop_
_entity_poly.entity_id
_entity_poly.type
_entity_poly.pdbx_seq_one_letter_code
_entity_poly.pdbx_strand_id
1 'polypeptide(L)'
;MPLLIDPDRWLLAVDKRRFVRKAQSNGAVTLGKRFYYLGQEWVGKYVNLEVAAHSKEFVVWQKDKVIKRVGIKGLVGQELGQAEYLQLIKEEAQTEARQS
;
A
#
# COMPACT_ATOMS: atom_id res chain seq x y z
N MET A 1 12.13 24.47 9.40
CA MET A 1 10.97 23.62 9.05
C MET A 1 11.06 23.28 7.57
N PRO A 2 10.74 22.05 7.14
CA PRO A 2 10.75 21.72 5.72
C PRO A 2 9.64 22.47 4.99
N LEU A 3 9.96 23.11 3.86
CA LEU A 3 8.96 23.76 3.01
C LEU A 3 8.03 22.74 2.33
N LEU A 4 8.54 21.51 2.13
CA LEU A 4 7.86 20.41 1.47
C LEU A 4 8.03 19.12 2.29
N ILE A 5 6.93 18.42 2.51
CA ILE A 5 6.85 17.16 3.23
C ILE A 5 6.38 16.10 2.26
N ASP A 6 7.14 15.02 2.12
CA ASP A 6 6.71 13.81 1.40
C ASP A 6 5.89 12.91 2.35
N PRO A 7 4.57 12.83 2.21
CA PRO A 7 3.72 12.03 3.09
C PRO A 7 3.96 10.53 2.91
N ASP A 8 4.49 10.11 1.76
CA ASP A 8 4.72 8.70 1.42
C ASP A 8 6.11 8.21 1.86
N ARG A 9 6.93 9.08 2.47
CA ARG A 9 8.33 8.78 2.83
C ARG A 9 8.48 7.57 3.77
N TRP A 10 7.43 7.24 4.53
CA TRP A 10 7.40 6.04 5.36
C TRP A 10 7.62 4.74 4.56
N LEU A 11 7.35 4.72 3.25
CA LEU A 11 7.60 3.58 2.38
C LEU A 11 9.07 3.16 2.38
N LEU A 12 10.01 4.12 2.48
CA LEU A 12 11.45 3.82 2.50
C LEU A 12 11.83 2.96 3.71
N ALA A 13 11.16 3.18 4.86
CA ALA A 13 11.42 2.40 6.08
C ALA A 13 10.90 0.95 5.98
N VAL A 14 10.02 0.66 5.02
CA VAL A 14 9.45 -0.67 4.79
C VAL A 14 9.80 -1.23 3.42
N ASP A 15 10.77 -0.66 2.71
CA ASP A 15 11.21 -1.19 1.43
C ASP A 15 11.66 -2.65 1.59
N LYS A 16 11.35 -3.48 0.59
CA LYS A 16 11.57 -4.93 0.60
C LYS A 16 10.82 -5.72 1.68
N ARG A 17 10.03 -5.07 2.53
CA ARG A 17 9.17 -5.77 3.48
C ARG A 17 8.12 -6.58 2.73
N ARG A 18 7.93 -7.84 3.15
CA ARG A 18 6.99 -8.78 2.54
C ARG A 18 5.77 -8.99 3.44
N PHE A 19 4.60 -8.91 2.83
CA PHE A 19 3.34 -9.22 3.48
C PHE A 19 2.72 -10.46 2.84
N VAL A 20 2.65 -11.55 3.60
CA VAL A 20 2.01 -12.79 3.16
C VAL A 20 0.49 -12.62 3.28
N ARG A 21 -0.25 -12.84 2.20
CA ARG A 21 -1.72 -12.81 2.20
C ARG A 21 -2.28 -13.98 1.41
N LYS A 22 -3.38 -14.55 1.89
CA LYS A 22 -4.17 -15.53 1.15
C LYS A 22 -5.12 -14.78 0.22
N ALA A 23 -5.15 -15.14 -1.06
CA ALA A 23 -6.16 -14.59 -1.96
C ALA A 23 -7.55 -15.13 -1.58
N GLN A 24 -8.51 -14.21 -1.50
CA GLN A 24 -9.91 -14.48 -1.19
C GLN A 24 -10.60 -15.20 -2.37
N SER A 25 -11.86 -15.59 -2.20
CA SER A 25 -12.68 -16.28 -3.22
C SER A 25 -12.85 -15.48 -4.51
N ASN A 26 -12.72 -14.15 -4.46
CA ASN A 26 -12.76 -13.26 -5.61
C ASN A 26 -11.39 -13.05 -6.29
N GLY A 27 -10.34 -13.76 -5.85
CA GLY A 27 -8.99 -13.62 -6.41
C GLY A 27 -8.25 -12.35 -5.99
N ALA A 28 -8.74 -11.63 -4.97
CA ALA A 28 -8.10 -10.44 -4.41
C ALA A 28 -7.44 -10.72 -3.05
N VAL A 29 -6.51 -9.85 -2.67
CA VAL A 29 -5.93 -9.80 -1.34
C VAL A 29 -6.23 -8.46 -0.67
N THR A 30 -6.41 -8.49 0.64
CA THR A 30 -6.59 -7.29 1.46
C THR A 30 -5.30 -6.95 2.18
N LEU A 31 -4.83 -5.72 2.03
CA LEU A 31 -3.70 -5.18 2.76
C LEU A 31 -4.09 -3.81 3.34
N GLY A 32 -4.10 -3.71 4.67
CA GLY A 32 -4.72 -2.59 5.36
C GLY A 32 -6.21 -2.48 5.01
N LYS A 33 -6.65 -1.29 4.64
CA LYS A 33 -8.03 -0.99 4.19
C LYS A 33 -8.23 -1.11 2.66
N ARG A 34 -7.25 -1.65 1.93
CA ARG A 34 -7.19 -1.65 0.46
C ARG A 34 -7.28 -3.07 -0.10
N PHE A 35 -8.01 -3.21 -1.21
CA PHE A 35 -8.14 -4.48 -1.95
C PHE A 35 -7.29 -4.46 -3.22
N TYR A 36 -6.56 -5.54 -3.48
CA TYR A 36 -5.72 -5.74 -4.65
C TYR A 36 -6.15 -7.01 -5.37
N TYR A 37 -6.77 -6.88 -6.54
CA TYR A 37 -7.14 -8.01 -7.37
C TYR A 37 -5.88 -8.64 -7.98
N LEU A 38 -5.65 -9.92 -7.74
CA LEU A 38 -4.49 -10.65 -8.24
C LEU A 38 -4.83 -11.47 -9.48
N GLY A 39 -5.99 -12.13 -9.48
CA GLY A 39 -6.46 -13.02 -10.54
C GLY A 39 -7.18 -14.23 -9.94
N GLN A 40 -8.09 -14.85 -10.70
CA GLN A 40 -8.83 -16.03 -10.26
C GLN A 40 -7.92 -17.25 -10.05
N GLU A 41 -6.82 -17.33 -10.81
CA GLU A 41 -5.82 -18.39 -10.70
C GLU A 41 -5.07 -18.38 -9.35
N TRP A 42 -5.20 -17.31 -8.57
CA TRP A 42 -4.59 -17.16 -7.25
C TRP A 42 -5.54 -17.46 -6.09
N VAL A 43 -6.83 -17.68 -6.34
CA VAL A 43 -7.84 -17.95 -5.30
C VAL A 43 -7.36 -19.05 -4.35
N GLY A 44 -7.41 -18.76 -3.05
CA GLY A 44 -7.01 -19.68 -1.99
C GLY A 44 -5.50 -19.87 -1.83
N LYS A 45 -4.66 -19.31 -2.70
CA LYS A 45 -3.19 -19.41 -2.61
C LYS A 45 -2.63 -18.27 -1.77
N TYR A 46 -1.52 -18.54 -1.10
CA TYR A 46 -0.73 -17.52 -0.44
C TYR A 46 0.21 -16.84 -1.44
N VAL A 47 0.25 -15.52 -1.37
CA VAL A 47 1.16 -14.67 -2.15
C VAL A 47 1.91 -13.73 -1.21
N ASN A 48 3.09 -13.29 -1.62
CA ASN A 48 3.87 -12.28 -0.92
C ASN A 48 3.76 -10.96 -1.66
N LEU A 49 3.35 -9.90 -0.96
CA LEU A 49 3.41 -8.54 -1.46
C LEU A 49 4.65 -7.89 -0.88
N GLU A 50 5.70 -7.75 -1.70
CA GLU A 50 6.94 -7.05 -1.34
C GLU A 50 6.80 -5.57 -1.68
N VAL A 51 7.10 -4.69 -0.73
CA VAL A 51 7.16 -3.24 -0.98
C VAL A 51 8.33 -2.94 -1.91
N ALA A 52 8.07 -2.24 -3.01
CA ALA A 52 9.07 -1.55 -3.81
C ALA A 52 8.85 -0.03 -3.64
N ALA A 53 9.53 0.55 -2.64
CA ALA A 53 9.31 1.93 -2.21
C ALA A 53 9.60 2.94 -3.33
N HIS A 54 10.67 2.71 -4.10
CA HIS A 54 11.07 3.60 -5.18
C HIS A 54 10.03 3.70 -6.30
N SER A 55 9.39 2.58 -6.67
CA SER A 55 8.33 2.59 -7.69
C SER A 55 6.93 2.81 -7.11
N LYS A 56 6.80 2.93 -5.78
CA LYS A 56 5.50 3.04 -5.08
C LYS A 56 4.55 1.88 -5.44
N GLU A 57 5.11 0.67 -5.55
CA GLU A 57 4.38 -0.56 -5.93
C GLU A 57 4.56 -1.69 -4.91
N PHE A 58 3.65 -2.66 -4.96
CA PHE A 58 3.90 -4.00 -4.48
C PHE A 58 4.36 -4.90 -5.62
N VAL A 59 5.49 -5.59 -5.42
CA VAL A 59 5.88 -6.74 -6.24
C VAL A 59 5.19 -7.97 -5.66
N VAL A 60 4.32 -8.60 -6.45
CA VAL A 60 3.56 -9.77 -6.02
C VAL A 60 4.34 -11.03 -6.41
N TRP A 61 4.74 -11.81 -5.42
CA TRP A 61 5.43 -13.07 -5.58
C TRP A 61 4.53 -14.24 -5.25
N GLN A 62 4.65 -15.33 -6.01
CA GLN A 62 4.29 -16.66 -5.54
C GLN A 62 5.53 -17.53 -5.61
N LYS A 63 5.88 -18.12 -4.45
CA LYS A 63 7.16 -18.81 -4.26
C LYS A 63 8.30 -17.88 -4.73
N ASP A 64 9.07 -18.33 -5.71
CA ASP A 64 10.25 -17.63 -6.23
C ASP A 64 9.98 -16.85 -7.54
N LYS A 65 8.71 -16.76 -7.96
CA LYS A 65 8.32 -16.06 -9.19
C LYS A 65 7.54 -14.79 -8.90
N VAL A 66 7.96 -13.70 -9.55
CA VAL A 66 7.15 -12.48 -9.65
C VAL A 66 5.98 -12.76 -10.59
N ILE A 67 4.77 -12.57 -10.08
CA ILE A 67 3.54 -12.70 -10.86
C ILE A 67 3.23 -11.38 -11.56
N LYS A 68 3.29 -10.27 -10.81
CA LYS A 68 3.01 -8.93 -11.30
C LYS A 68 3.43 -7.84 -10.33
N ARG A 69 3.30 -6.59 -10.78
CA ARG A 69 3.42 -5.38 -9.96
C ARG A 69 2.06 -4.69 -9.87
N VAL A 70 1.75 -4.13 -8.71
CA VAL A 70 0.53 -3.34 -8.50
C VAL A 70 0.88 -2.08 -7.72
N GLY A 71 0.41 -0.91 -8.18
CA GLY A 71 0.62 0.35 -7.45
C GLY A 71 0.04 0.29 -6.04
N ILE A 72 0.76 0.83 -5.05
CA ILE A 72 0.27 0.93 -3.68
C ILE A 72 -0.86 1.96 -3.69
N LYS A 73 -2.07 1.51 -3.34
CA LYS A 73 -3.23 2.37 -3.29
C LYS A 73 -3.18 3.19 -2.00
N GLY A 74 -3.41 4.49 -2.12
CA GLY A 74 -3.56 5.39 -0.98
C GLY A 74 -2.39 6.23 -0.60
N LEU A 75 -1.40 6.22 -1.46
CA LEU A 75 -0.33 7.19 -1.41
C LEU A 75 -0.85 8.55 -1.85
N VAL A 76 -0.29 9.60 -1.26
CA VAL A 76 -0.58 10.99 -1.64
C VAL A 76 0.04 11.29 -3.00
N GLY A 77 1.18 10.68 -3.31
CA GLY A 77 1.80 10.73 -4.62
C GLY A 77 2.61 12.01 -4.91
N GLN A 78 2.50 13.03 -4.06
CA GLN A 78 3.17 14.32 -4.21
C GLN A 78 3.70 14.84 -2.87
N GLU A 79 4.71 15.70 -2.92
CA GLU A 79 5.15 16.48 -1.76
C GLU A 79 4.11 17.56 -1.47
N LEU A 80 3.85 17.80 -0.18
CA LEU A 80 2.88 18.77 0.30
C LEU A 80 3.57 19.90 1.06
N GLY A 81 3.01 21.10 0.97
CA GLY A 81 3.32 22.15 1.92
C GLY A 81 2.91 21.74 3.34
N GLN A 82 3.56 22.33 4.34
CA GLN A 82 3.28 21.98 5.75
C GLN A 82 1.80 22.13 6.15
N ALA A 83 1.13 23.19 5.67
CA ALA A 83 -0.28 23.42 5.96
C ALA A 83 -1.19 22.34 5.35
N GLU A 84 -0.93 21.97 4.09
CA GLU A 84 -1.66 20.93 3.38
C GLU A 84 -1.46 19.56 4.04
N TYR A 85 -0.23 19.26 4.47
CA TYR A 85 0.07 18.04 5.21
C TYR A 85 -0.66 17.97 6.55
N LEU A 86 -0.70 19.08 7.32
CA LEU A 86 -1.45 19.13 8.58
C LEU A 86 -2.95 18.96 8.37
N GLN A 87 -3.50 19.49 7.27
CA GLN A 87 -4.91 19.29 6.93
C GLN A 87 -5.19 17.82 6.57
N LEU A 88 -4.32 17.20 5.76
CA LEU A 88 -4.42 15.78 5.42
C LEU A 88 -4.48 14.89 6.66
N ILE A 89 -3.54 15.05 7.61
CA ILE A 89 -3.52 14.24 8.84
C ILE A 89 -4.81 14.41 9.65
N LYS A 90 -5.34 15.64 9.73
CA LYS A 90 -6.58 15.91 10.47
C LYS A 90 -7.76 15.20 9.83
N GLU A 91 -7.88 15.25 8.50
CA GLU A 91 -8.94 14.58 7.74
C GLU A 91 -8.85 13.06 7.85
N GLU A 92 -7.64 12.50 7.77
CA GLU A 92 -7.39 11.08 7.99
C GLU A 92 -7.83 10.65 9.39
N ALA A 93 -7.39 11.35 10.44
CA ALA A 93 -7.76 11.05 11.83
C ALA A 93 -9.28 11.10 12.08
N GLN A 94 -9.98 12.09 11.49
CA GLN A 94 -11.43 12.20 11.59
C GLN A 94 -12.16 11.06 10.88
N THR A 95 -11.66 10.64 9.71
CA THR A 95 -12.22 9.52 8.96
C THR A 95 -12.06 8.20 9.72
N GLU A 96 -10.92 8.00 10.39
CA GLU A 96 -10.68 6.81 11.20
C GLU A 96 -11.57 6.76 12.45
N ALA A 97 -11.75 7.89 13.15
CA ALA A 97 -12.64 7.97 14.32
C ALA A 97 -14.12 7.76 13.96
N ARG A 98 -14.52 7.96 12.70
CA ARG A 98 -15.89 7.74 12.23
C ARG A 98 -16.17 6.30 11.79
N GLN A 99 -15.11 5.53 11.52
CA GLN A 99 -15.19 4.12 11.11
C GLN A 99 -14.90 3.14 12.27
N SER A 100 -14.60 3.65 13.46
CA SER A 100 -14.34 2.90 14.70
C SER A 100 -15.59 2.73 15.57
#